data_AF-A0A535YPS8-F1
#
_entry.id   AF-A0A535YPS8-F1
#
_cell.length_a   1.000
_cell.length_b   1.000
_cell.length_c   1.000
_cell.angle_alpha   90.00
_cell.angle_beta   90.00
_cell.angle_gamma   90.00
#
_symmetry.space_group_name_H-M   'P 1'
#
loop_
_entity.id
_entity.type
_entity.pdbx_description
1 polymer ?
#
loop_
_entity_poly.entity_id
_entity_poly.type
_entity_poly.pdbx_seq_one_letter_code
_entity_poly.pdbx_strand_id
1 'polypeptide(L)'
;MATATTDLASLCGACGRKNPSSRFFCRWCGHRLADGVPGFAPQPEADAPPPARRRARVSPPPVSPVERVFEAPIAERPIIESFRLLALNLQRLVGPEAQRSIVVMSPFPSDGRSLVSASLASALADLIPPVLLVDADPAGSGVELNRQPVRPDGSLSVLVPARNGRRPIATFLDEVRRAVAEAAEEGATVVIDTPACTTSSIAFFMAPLATGVLYVARKRPHENGIHHDIRGQLDLLGARVLGVVFNEA
;
A
#
# COMPACT_ATOMS: atom_id res chain seq x y z
N MET A 1 32.95 45.54 -6.34
CA MET A 1 31.50 45.54 -6.11
C MET A 1 30.90 44.53 -7.08
N ALA A 2 30.46 43.38 -6.61
CA ALA A 2 29.96 42.30 -7.47
C ALA A 2 28.47 42.49 -7.81
N THR A 3 28.12 42.17 -9.04
CA THR A 3 26.79 42.42 -9.64
C THR A 3 25.68 41.61 -8.98
N ALA A 4 24.59 42.29 -8.61
CA ALA A 4 23.36 41.62 -8.18
C ALA A 4 22.70 40.94 -9.39
N THR A 5 22.78 39.61 -9.45
CA THR A 5 21.98 38.80 -10.38
C THR A 5 20.52 38.82 -9.92
N THR A 6 19.69 39.61 -10.61
CA THR A 6 18.25 39.67 -10.39
C THR A 6 17.61 38.35 -10.85
N ASP A 7 17.47 37.39 -9.93
CA ASP A 7 16.88 36.07 -10.20
C ASP A 7 15.39 36.23 -10.56
N LEU A 8 15.05 36.04 -11.82
CA LEU A 8 13.72 36.28 -12.41
C LEU A 8 12.70 35.23 -11.94
N ALA A 9 12.00 35.55 -10.86
CA ALA A 9 11.03 34.64 -10.25
C ALA A 9 9.91 34.19 -11.21
N SER A 10 9.80 32.89 -11.44
CA SER A 10 8.79 32.26 -12.29
C SER A 10 7.49 32.00 -11.52
N LEU A 11 6.33 32.17 -12.17
CA LEU A 11 5.04 31.80 -11.60
C LEU A 11 4.72 30.34 -11.90
N CYS A 12 4.25 29.59 -10.89
CA CYS A 12 3.76 28.23 -11.10
C CYS A 12 2.41 28.25 -11.83
N GLY A 13 2.33 27.60 -13.00
CA GLY A 13 1.09 27.51 -13.78
C GLY A 13 -0.08 26.85 -13.05
N ALA A 14 0.18 25.92 -12.12
CA ALA A 14 -0.86 25.20 -11.38
C ALA A 14 -1.37 25.91 -10.12
N CYS A 15 -0.51 26.62 -9.37
CA CYS A 15 -0.90 27.25 -8.08
C CYS A 15 -0.66 28.76 -7.98
N GLY A 16 -0.17 29.41 -9.03
CA GLY A 16 0.03 30.86 -9.10
C GLY A 16 1.14 31.43 -8.20
N ARG A 17 1.90 30.60 -7.46
CA ARG A 17 2.94 31.07 -6.53
C ARG A 17 4.28 31.34 -7.25
N LYS A 18 5.00 32.38 -6.82
CA LYS A 18 6.32 32.79 -7.33
C LYS A 18 7.44 31.89 -6.81
N ASN A 19 8.24 31.30 -7.70
CA ASN A 19 9.39 30.45 -7.40
C ASN A 19 10.69 31.10 -7.92
N PRO A 20 11.87 30.78 -7.36
CA PRO A 20 13.15 31.14 -7.96
C PRO A 20 13.32 30.49 -9.34
N SER A 21 13.91 31.20 -10.29
CA SER A 21 14.15 30.74 -11.68
C SER A 21 14.97 29.45 -11.75
N SER A 22 15.81 29.21 -10.75
CA SER A 22 16.68 28.03 -10.60
C SER A 22 15.95 26.74 -10.19
N ARG A 23 14.63 26.75 -9.97
CA ARG A 23 13.87 25.56 -9.54
C ARG A 23 13.12 24.88 -10.68
N PHE A 24 13.33 23.57 -10.81
CA PHE A 24 12.57 22.70 -11.72
C PHE A 24 11.13 22.40 -11.24
N PHE A 25 10.87 22.54 -9.93
CA PHE A 25 9.57 22.24 -9.31
C PHE A 25 9.11 23.33 -8.34
N CYS A 26 7.79 23.53 -8.28
CA CYS A 26 7.15 24.49 -7.39
C CYS A 26 7.36 24.10 -5.92
N ARG A 27 7.89 25.05 -5.12
CA ARG A 27 8.17 24.86 -3.68
C ARG A 27 6.93 24.46 -2.86
N TRP A 28 5.72 24.74 -3.34
CA TRP A 28 4.48 24.57 -2.57
C TRP A 28 3.57 23.45 -3.04
N CYS A 29 3.54 23.14 -4.34
CA CYS A 29 2.64 22.13 -4.90
C CYS A 29 3.34 21.05 -5.75
N GLY A 30 4.67 21.05 -5.82
CA GLY A 30 5.44 20.05 -6.57
C GLY A 30 5.32 20.15 -8.10
N HIS A 31 4.40 20.93 -8.64
CA HIS A 31 4.20 21.09 -10.09
C HIS A 31 5.47 21.59 -10.79
N ARG A 32 5.78 21.02 -11.96
CA ARG A 32 6.96 21.35 -12.77
C ARG A 32 6.92 22.83 -13.20
N LEU A 33 8.07 23.48 -13.26
CA LEU A 33 8.22 24.91 -13.62
C LEU A 33 8.96 25.12 -14.94
N ALA A 34 9.65 24.09 -15.44
CA ALA A 34 10.40 24.13 -16.68
C ALA A 34 10.29 22.78 -17.40
N ASP A 35 9.92 22.81 -18.68
CA ASP A 35 9.84 21.63 -19.54
C ASP A 35 11.17 21.39 -20.27
N GLY A 36 11.45 20.13 -20.60
CA GLY A 36 12.62 19.75 -21.42
C GLY A 36 13.92 19.43 -20.68
N VAL A 37 13.92 19.18 -19.36
CA VAL A 37 15.12 18.72 -18.64
C VAL A 37 15.46 17.26 -19.05
N PRO A 38 16.66 16.97 -19.59
CA PRO A 38 17.05 15.61 -19.93
C PRO A 38 17.11 14.69 -18.70
N GLY A 39 16.59 13.47 -18.82
CA GLY A 39 16.67 12.44 -17.77
C GLY A 39 15.40 12.22 -16.94
N PHE A 40 14.34 13.02 -17.14
CA PHE A 40 13.00 12.73 -16.59
C PHE A 40 12.00 12.49 -17.72
N ALA A 41 11.48 11.26 -17.81
CA ALA A 41 10.33 10.96 -18.65
C ALA A 41 9.13 11.86 -18.27
N PRO A 42 8.24 12.20 -19.23
CA PRO A 42 6.93 12.70 -18.87
C PRO A 42 6.22 11.70 -17.95
N GLN A 43 5.31 12.19 -17.11
CA GLN A 43 4.35 11.30 -16.45
C GLN A 43 3.60 10.57 -17.57
N PRO A 44 3.51 9.22 -17.58
CA PRO A 44 2.60 8.56 -18.50
C PRO A 44 1.20 9.08 -18.21
N GLU A 45 0.52 9.56 -19.26
CA GLU A 45 -0.91 9.83 -19.15
C GLU A 45 -1.61 8.54 -18.72
N ALA A 46 -2.61 8.64 -17.85
CA ALA A 46 -3.29 7.46 -17.34
C ALA A 46 -4.03 6.78 -18.50
N ASP A 47 -3.45 5.70 -19.03
CA ASP A 47 -4.02 4.92 -20.11
C ASP A 47 -5.46 4.52 -19.77
N ALA A 48 -6.36 4.65 -20.76
CA ALA A 48 -7.73 4.23 -20.60
C ALA A 48 -7.80 2.75 -20.21
N PRO A 49 -8.68 2.34 -19.26
CA PRO A 49 -8.71 0.98 -18.77
C PRO A 49 -8.93 -0.01 -19.93
N PRO A 50 -8.13 -1.09 -20.01
CA PRO A 50 -8.15 -1.98 -21.17
C PRO A 50 -9.53 -2.62 -21.35
N PRO A 51 -10.00 -2.79 -22.60
CA PRO A 51 -11.34 -3.29 -22.86
C PRO A 51 -11.51 -4.71 -22.31
N ALA A 52 -12.61 -4.94 -21.57
CA ALA A 52 -12.89 -6.19 -20.87
C ALA A 52 -12.87 -7.40 -21.84
N ARG A 53 -11.78 -8.17 -21.81
CA ARG A 53 -11.65 -9.40 -22.62
C ARG A 53 -12.47 -10.53 -22.02
N ARG A 54 -13.09 -11.34 -22.88
CA ARG A 54 -13.94 -12.46 -22.48
C ARG A 54 -13.15 -13.46 -21.64
N ARG A 55 -13.69 -13.82 -20.47
CA ARG A 55 -13.12 -14.81 -19.55
C ARG A 55 -13.02 -16.18 -20.21
N ALA A 56 -11.81 -16.59 -20.57
CA ALA A 56 -11.49 -18.01 -20.62
C ALA A 56 -11.42 -18.52 -19.18
N ARG A 57 -12.09 -19.64 -18.87
CA ARG A 57 -11.83 -20.36 -17.61
C ARG A 57 -10.47 -21.04 -17.77
N VAL A 58 -9.44 -20.45 -17.18
CA VAL A 58 -8.12 -21.08 -17.02
C VAL A 58 -7.99 -21.40 -15.52
N SER A 59 -7.65 -22.64 -15.19
CA SER A 59 -7.30 -23.00 -13.82
C SER A 59 -6.04 -22.23 -13.39
N PRO A 60 -5.92 -21.80 -12.13
CA PRO A 60 -4.74 -21.05 -11.68
C PRO A 60 -3.46 -21.86 -11.94
N PRO A 61 -2.36 -21.21 -12.32
CA PRO A 61 -1.09 -21.89 -12.57
C PRO A 61 -0.56 -22.52 -11.27
N PRO A 62 0.15 -23.67 -11.35
CA PRO A 62 0.73 -24.29 -10.17
C PRO A 62 1.89 -23.43 -9.65
N VAL A 63 1.64 -22.66 -8.60
CA VAL A 63 2.69 -22.00 -7.81
C VAL A 63 3.67 -23.05 -7.30
N SER A 64 4.96 -22.84 -7.58
CA SER A 64 6.03 -23.77 -7.19
C SER A 64 6.14 -23.87 -5.66
N PRO A 65 6.50 -25.04 -5.11
CA PRO A 65 6.40 -25.29 -3.68
C PRO A 65 7.48 -24.53 -2.90
N VAL A 66 7.11 -23.39 -2.31
CA VAL A 66 7.89 -22.74 -1.25
C VAL A 66 7.76 -23.55 0.04
N GLU A 67 8.86 -23.67 0.77
CA GLU A 67 9.08 -24.81 1.68
C GLU A 67 8.47 -24.65 3.10
N ARG A 68 7.42 -25.45 3.36
CA ARG A 68 6.95 -26.08 4.64
C ARG A 68 6.49 -25.23 5.86
N VAL A 69 5.26 -25.56 6.30
CA VAL A 69 4.50 -25.10 7.50
C VAL A 69 4.99 -25.72 8.83
N PHE A 70 4.71 -25.13 10.01
CA PHE A 70 3.54 -25.34 10.91
C PHE A 70 3.69 -24.46 12.19
N GLU A 71 2.71 -24.15 13.05
CA GLU A 71 1.23 -24.11 13.02
C GLU A 71 0.64 -23.45 14.29
N ALA A 72 -0.49 -22.73 14.18
CA ALA A 72 -1.54 -22.56 15.22
C ALA A 72 -2.77 -21.86 14.60
N PRO A 73 -4.01 -22.38 14.75
CA PRO A 73 -5.19 -21.66 14.27
C PRO A 73 -5.47 -20.44 15.17
N ILE A 74 -5.89 -19.32 14.57
CA ILE A 74 -6.45 -18.16 15.29
C ILE A 74 -7.89 -18.47 15.72
N ALA A 75 -8.13 -19.67 16.26
CA ALA A 75 -9.43 -20.13 16.68
C ALA A 75 -9.88 -19.38 17.95
N GLU A 76 -11.18 -19.08 18.02
CA GLU A 76 -11.90 -18.76 19.27
C GLU A 76 -11.49 -17.47 20.00
N ARG A 77 -11.33 -16.34 19.29
CA ARG A 77 -11.32 -15.00 19.92
C ARG A 77 -12.44 -14.09 19.39
N PRO A 78 -13.09 -13.25 20.24
CA PRO A 78 -14.13 -12.29 19.82
C PRO A 78 -13.69 -11.31 18.72
N ILE A 79 -12.37 -11.15 18.59
CA ILE A 79 -11.69 -10.37 17.55
C ILE A 79 -12.10 -10.80 16.13
N ILE A 80 -12.36 -12.09 15.88
CA ILE A 80 -12.65 -12.64 14.55
C ILE A 80 -13.90 -11.99 13.93
N GLU A 81 -14.98 -11.84 14.70
CA GLU A 81 -16.24 -11.32 14.16
C GLU A 81 -16.16 -9.82 13.84
N SER A 82 -15.41 -9.05 14.64
CA SER A 82 -15.05 -7.67 14.31
C SER A 82 -14.29 -7.56 12.99
N PHE A 83 -13.38 -8.50 12.70
CA PHE A 83 -12.68 -8.56 11.40
C PHE A 83 -13.58 -9.03 10.24
N ARG A 84 -14.56 -9.91 10.46
CA ARG A 84 -15.56 -10.26 9.43
C ARG A 84 -16.47 -9.08 9.09
N LEU A 85 -16.95 -8.34 10.09
CA LEU A 85 -17.71 -7.11 9.87
C LEU A 85 -16.88 -6.05 9.13
N LEU A 86 -15.59 -5.89 9.47
CA LEU A 86 -14.66 -5.02 8.75
C LEU A 86 -14.49 -5.47 7.29
N ALA A 87 -14.27 -6.77 7.05
CA ALA A 87 -14.12 -7.34 5.71
C ALA A 87 -15.37 -7.12 4.83
N LEU A 88 -16.57 -7.35 5.37
CA LEU A 88 -17.84 -7.07 4.68
C LEU A 88 -18.01 -5.58 4.33
N ASN A 89 -17.61 -4.68 5.22
CA ASN A 89 -17.65 -3.24 4.96
C ASN A 89 -16.64 -2.83 3.89
N LEU A 90 -15.41 -3.34 3.95
CA LEU A 90 -14.37 -3.05 2.96
C LEU A 90 -14.74 -3.61 1.57
N GLN A 91 -15.31 -4.81 1.48
CA GLN A 91 -15.84 -5.37 0.22
C GLN A 91 -16.83 -4.41 -0.46
N ARG A 92 -17.74 -3.80 0.31
CA ARG A 92 -18.72 -2.82 -0.21
C ARG A 92 -18.07 -1.51 -0.66
N LEU A 93 -17.02 -1.06 0.04
CA LEU A 93 -16.32 0.20 -0.26
C LEU A 93 -15.35 0.08 -1.45
N VAL A 94 -14.67 -1.05 -1.58
CA VAL A 94 -13.71 -1.36 -2.66
C VAL A 94 -14.45 -1.68 -3.97
N GLY A 95 -15.68 -2.19 -3.90
CA GLY A 95 -16.54 -2.41 -5.05
C GLY A 95 -16.19 -3.67 -5.86
N PRO A 96 -16.89 -3.92 -6.98
CA PRO A 96 -16.68 -5.11 -7.81
C PRO A 96 -15.40 -5.05 -8.66
N GLU A 97 -14.66 -3.93 -8.62
CA GLU A 97 -13.41 -3.63 -9.33
C GLU A 97 -12.49 -4.84 -9.55
N ALA A 98 -11.83 -4.87 -10.70
CA ALA A 98 -10.93 -5.96 -11.09
C ALA A 98 -9.68 -6.04 -10.19
N GLN A 99 -9.26 -4.92 -9.63
CA GLN A 99 -8.12 -4.83 -8.73
C GLN A 99 -8.61 -4.41 -7.33
N ARG A 100 -8.51 -5.32 -6.36
CA ARG A 100 -8.95 -5.12 -4.97
C ARG A 100 -7.76 -5.18 -4.03
N SER A 101 -6.92 -4.16 -4.08
CA SER A 101 -5.74 -4.03 -3.23
C SER A 101 -6.02 -3.07 -2.07
N ILE A 102 -5.72 -3.52 -0.85
CA ILE A 102 -5.89 -2.76 0.40
C ILE A 102 -4.51 -2.66 1.05
N VAL A 103 -3.96 -1.45 1.10
CA VAL A 103 -2.72 -1.19 1.84
C VAL A 103 -3.06 -0.90 3.29
N VAL A 104 -2.48 -1.67 4.20
CA VAL A 104 -2.63 -1.41 5.63
C VAL A 104 -1.45 -0.54 6.07
N MET A 105 -1.71 0.56 6.76
CA MET A 105 -0.69 1.53 7.20
C MET A 105 -0.82 1.83 8.68
N SER A 106 0.28 2.07 9.39
CA SER A 106 0.26 2.63 10.75
C SER A 106 1.33 3.72 10.90
N PRO A 107 1.14 4.70 11.81
CA PRO A 107 2.15 5.71 12.07
C PRO A 107 3.42 5.09 12.66
N PHE A 108 3.30 4.23 13.67
CA PHE A 108 4.41 3.72 14.45
C PHE A 108 4.57 2.20 14.35
N PRO A 109 5.79 1.68 14.65
CA PRO A 109 5.97 0.29 15.02
C PRO A 109 5.08 -0.09 16.20
N SER A 110 4.68 -1.36 16.25
CA SER A 110 3.87 -1.95 17.33
C SER A 110 2.46 -1.36 17.52
N ASP A 111 1.93 -0.59 16.56
CA ASP A 111 0.49 -0.26 16.51
C ASP A 111 -0.39 -1.49 16.17
N GLY A 112 0.23 -2.65 15.91
CA GLY A 112 -0.43 -3.91 15.59
C GLY A 112 -0.94 -4.01 14.15
N ARG A 113 -0.41 -3.19 13.23
CA ARG A 113 -0.76 -3.26 11.81
C ARG A 113 -0.72 -4.68 11.25
N SER A 114 0.38 -5.41 11.43
CA SER A 114 0.51 -6.78 10.89
C SER A 114 -0.56 -7.73 11.42
N LEU A 115 -1.00 -7.57 12.67
CA LEU A 115 -2.14 -8.33 13.23
C LEU A 115 -3.46 -7.95 12.55
N VAL A 116 -3.68 -6.65 12.25
CA VAL A 116 -4.83 -6.17 11.48
C VAL A 116 -4.80 -6.71 10.05
N SER A 117 -3.66 -6.59 9.36
CA SER A 117 -3.43 -7.13 7.99
C SER A 117 -3.72 -8.63 7.93
N ALA A 118 -3.14 -9.39 8.86
CA ALA A 118 -3.31 -10.83 9.02
C ALA A 118 -4.77 -11.25 9.26
N SER A 119 -5.41 -10.62 10.25
CA SER A 119 -6.78 -10.97 10.65
C SER A 119 -7.80 -10.56 9.58
N LEU A 120 -7.57 -9.42 8.92
CA LEU A 120 -8.37 -8.98 7.78
C LEU A 120 -8.22 -9.93 6.59
N ALA A 121 -7.01 -10.34 6.21
CA ALA A 121 -6.78 -11.26 5.11
C ALA A 121 -7.49 -12.61 5.35
N SER A 122 -7.41 -13.14 6.57
CA SER A 122 -8.15 -14.35 6.97
C SER A 122 -9.67 -14.17 6.89
N ALA A 123 -10.21 -13.06 7.38
CA ALA A 123 -11.63 -12.77 7.32
C ALA A 123 -12.14 -12.50 5.89
N LEU A 124 -11.31 -11.90 5.02
CA LEU A 124 -11.61 -11.78 3.59
C LEU A 124 -11.59 -13.15 2.89
N ALA A 125 -10.72 -14.07 3.28
CA ALA A 125 -10.65 -15.42 2.70
C ALA A 125 -11.87 -16.28 3.05
N ASP A 126 -12.50 -16.06 4.20
CA ASP A 126 -13.80 -16.65 4.56
C ASP A 126 -14.96 -16.16 3.67
N LEU A 127 -14.86 -14.95 3.09
CA LEU A 127 -15.98 -14.23 2.46
C LEU A 127 -15.86 -14.10 0.94
N ILE A 128 -14.66 -13.81 0.44
CA ILE A 128 -14.34 -13.49 -0.97
C ILE A 128 -12.97 -14.05 -1.40
N PRO A 129 -12.74 -15.38 -1.31
CA PRO A 129 -11.53 -15.99 -1.84
C PRO A 129 -11.44 -15.84 -3.38
N PRO A 130 -10.23 -15.84 -3.97
CA PRO A 130 -8.93 -15.97 -3.29
C PRO A 130 -8.43 -14.65 -2.69
N VAL A 131 -7.58 -14.77 -1.65
CA VAL A 131 -6.91 -13.64 -1.00
C VAL A 131 -5.40 -13.84 -1.00
N LEU A 132 -4.66 -12.79 -1.31
CA LEU A 132 -3.21 -12.73 -1.13
C LEU A 132 -2.87 -11.72 -0.02
N LEU A 133 -2.16 -12.17 1.02
CA LEU A 133 -1.48 -11.27 1.95
C LEU A 133 -0.03 -11.08 1.51
N VAL A 134 0.39 -9.84 1.29
CA VAL A 134 1.78 -9.49 0.97
C VAL A 134 2.42 -8.82 2.18
N ASP A 135 3.52 -9.41 2.66
CA ASP A 135 4.42 -8.79 3.65
C ASP A 135 5.38 -7.83 2.93
N ALA A 136 4.98 -6.58 2.75
CA ALA A 136 5.81 -5.56 2.15
C ALA A 136 6.73 -4.84 3.16
N ASP A 137 7.08 -5.46 4.30
CA ASP A 137 8.10 -4.96 5.23
C ASP A 137 9.47 -5.66 5.05
N PRO A 138 10.44 -5.04 4.34
CA PRO A 138 11.76 -5.62 4.15
C PRO A 138 12.60 -5.67 5.43
N ALA A 139 12.25 -4.89 6.46
CA ALA A 139 12.93 -4.91 7.76
C ALA A 139 12.38 -5.99 8.70
N GLY A 140 11.20 -6.56 8.40
CA GLY A 140 10.57 -7.57 9.23
C GLY A 140 10.15 -7.09 10.61
N SER A 141 9.83 -5.80 10.75
CA SER A 141 9.31 -5.19 11.98
C SER A 141 7.83 -5.55 12.23
N GLY A 142 7.13 -5.99 11.18
CA GLY A 142 5.82 -6.62 11.30
C GLY A 142 5.86 -7.94 12.09
N VAL A 143 4.96 -8.08 13.06
CA VAL A 143 4.87 -9.24 13.97
C VAL A 143 4.64 -10.52 13.17
N GLU A 144 5.74 -11.24 12.93
CA GLU A 144 5.89 -12.50 12.17
C GLU A 144 4.64 -12.97 11.40
N LEU A 145 4.39 -12.37 10.22
CA LEU A 145 3.38 -12.87 9.28
C LEU A 145 3.64 -14.33 8.83
N ASN A 146 4.87 -14.82 8.99
CA ASN A 146 5.25 -16.24 8.89
C ASN A 146 4.42 -17.19 9.79
N ARG A 147 3.69 -16.66 10.79
CA ARG A 147 2.81 -17.46 11.65
C ARG A 147 1.39 -17.63 11.10
N GLN A 148 1.03 -16.96 10.00
CA GLN A 148 -0.25 -17.22 9.33
C GLN A 148 -0.15 -18.44 8.42
N PRO A 149 -1.05 -19.43 8.57
CA PRO A 149 -1.09 -20.56 7.65
C PRO A 149 -1.60 -20.10 6.28
N VAL A 150 -0.87 -20.44 5.23
CA VAL A 150 -1.46 -20.64 3.90
C VAL A 150 -2.58 -21.66 4.07
N ARG A 151 -3.80 -21.32 3.66
CA ARG A 151 -4.93 -22.24 3.85
C ARG A 151 -4.84 -23.38 2.83
N PRO A 152 -5.01 -24.66 3.23
CA PRO A 152 -4.87 -25.81 2.31
C PRO A 152 -5.87 -25.81 1.14
N ASP A 153 -6.97 -25.05 1.26
CA ASP A 153 -7.99 -24.83 0.23
C ASP A 153 -7.59 -23.76 -0.81
N GLY A 154 -6.44 -23.09 -0.65
CA GLY A 154 -5.97 -22.01 -1.51
C GLY A 154 -6.71 -20.67 -1.34
N SER A 155 -7.62 -20.55 -0.36
CA SER A 155 -8.42 -19.33 -0.14
C SER A 155 -7.59 -18.15 0.39
N LEU A 156 -6.51 -18.42 1.12
CA LEU A 156 -5.52 -17.45 1.59
C LEU A 156 -4.11 -17.93 1.27
N SER A 157 -3.40 -17.14 0.47
CA SER A 157 -1.96 -17.26 0.21
C SER A 157 -1.20 -16.12 0.87
N VAL A 158 0.06 -16.37 1.24
CA VAL A 158 0.94 -15.35 1.83
C VAL A 158 2.21 -15.24 0.99
N LEU A 159 2.56 -14.02 0.58
CA LEU A 159 3.82 -13.69 -0.08
C LEU A 159 4.72 -12.90 0.87
N VAL A 160 5.91 -13.43 1.12
CA VAL A 160 7.00 -12.73 1.82
C VAL A 160 8.14 -12.52 0.81
N PRO A 161 8.33 -11.32 0.27
CA PRO A 161 9.43 -11.03 -0.65
C PRO A 161 10.79 -11.17 0.04
N ALA A 162 11.84 -11.40 -0.74
CA ALA A 162 13.16 -11.73 -0.19
C ALA A 162 13.80 -10.55 0.58
N ARG A 163 13.81 -10.63 1.92
CA ARG A 163 14.44 -9.67 2.85
C ARG A 163 15.98 -9.70 2.81
N ASN A 164 16.57 -9.48 1.63
CA ASN A 164 18.01 -9.46 1.44
C ASN A 164 18.53 -8.02 1.46
N GLY A 165 19.14 -7.60 2.58
CA GLY A 165 19.64 -6.23 2.81
C GLY A 165 20.73 -5.73 1.86
N ARG A 166 21.14 -6.53 0.86
CA ARG A 166 22.01 -6.11 -0.26
C ARG A 166 21.24 -5.73 -1.53
N ARG A 167 19.92 -5.96 -1.59
CA ARG A 167 19.09 -5.61 -2.76
C ARG A 167 18.68 -4.13 -2.72
N PRO A 168 18.65 -3.42 -3.87
CA PRO A 168 18.05 -2.10 -3.95
C PRO A 168 16.57 -2.12 -3.55
N ILE A 169 16.13 -1.11 -2.79
CA ILE A 169 14.73 -0.97 -2.38
C ILE A 169 13.76 -0.90 -3.58
N ALA A 170 14.21 -0.35 -4.71
CA ALA A 170 13.43 -0.33 -5.95
C ALA A 170 13.08 -1.74 -6.44
N THR A 171 14.02 -2.69 -6.38
CA THR A 171 13.77 -4.09 -6.78
C THR A 171 12.74 -4.76 -5.89
N PHE A 172 12.78 -4.51 -4.58
CA PHE A 172 11.76 -4.99 -3.63
C PHE A 172 10.38 -4.40 -3.95
N LEU A 173 10.31 -3.09 -4.24
CA LEU A 173 9.06 -2.43 -4.62
C LEU A 173 8.50 -2.92 -5.96
N ASP A 174 9.37 -3.21 -6.94
CA ASP A 174 8.98 -3.81 -8.21
C ASP A 174 8.47 -5.26 -8.04
N GLU A 175 9.09 -6.07 -7.18
CA GLU A 175 8.63 -7.42 -6.81
C GLU A 175 7.23 -7.36 -6.15
N VAL A 176 7.03 -6.46 -5.18
CA VAL A 176 5.73 -6.26 -4.52
C VAL A 176 4.67 -5.76 -5.52
N ARG A 177 4.96 -4.74 -6.33
CA ARG A 177 4.01 -4.20 -7.33
C ARG A 177 3.62 -5.28 -8.33
N ARG A 178 4.57 -6.08 -8.80
CA ARG A 178 4.34 -7.18 -9.74
C ARG A 178 3.40 -8.23 -9.14
N ALA A 179 3.65 -8.68 -7.92
CA ALA A 179 2.79 -9.67 -7.26
C ALA A 179 1.36 -9.15 -7.02
N VAL A 180 1.20 -7.86 -6.69
CA VAL A 180 -0.12 -7.21 -6.56
C VAL A 180 -0.86 -7.18 -7.91
N ALA A 181 -0.15 -6.97 -9.02
CA ALA A 181 -0.73 -7.00 -10.36
C ALA A 181 -1.12 -8.42 -10.79
N GLU A 182 -0.21 -9.39 -10.67
CA GLU A 182 -0.46 -10.80 -11.02
C GLU A 182 -1.64 -11.37 -10.21
N ALA A 183 -1.70 -11.12 -8.90
CA ALA A 183 -2.82 -11.55 -8.06
C ALA A 183 -4.15 -10.88 -8.42
N ALA A 184 -4.12 -9.61 -8.85
CA ALA A 184 -5.32 -8.91 -9.32
C ALA A 184 -5.82 -9.45 -10.67
N GLU A 185 -4.93 -9.85 -11.58
CA GLU A 185 -5.30 -10.52 -12.84
C GLU A 185 -5.99 -11.87 -12.59
N GLU A 186 -5.57 -12.60 -11.55
CA GLU A 186 -6.23 -13.83 -11.06
C GLU A 186 -7.54 -13.55 -10.30
N GLY A 187 -7.89 -12.27 -10.07
CA GLY A 187 -9.11 -11.85 -9.38
C GLY A 187 -9.04 -11.96 -7.86
N ALA A 188 -7.83 -12.09 -7.28
CA ALA A 188 -7.63 -12.15 -5.84
C ALA A 188 -7.79 -10.77 -5.19
N THR A 189 -8.27 -10.77 -3.94
CA THR A 189 -8.20 -9.58 -3.08
C THR A 189 -6.82 -9.55 -2.43
N VAL A 190 -6.11 -8.43 -2.53
CA VAL A 190 -4.73 -8.30 -2.05
C VAL A 190 -4.69 -7.41 -0.81
N VAL A 191 -4.21 -7.95 0.32
CA VAL A 191 -3.91 -7.17 1.53
C VAL A 191 -2.40 -6.95 1.58
N ILE A 192 -1.96 -5.71 1.77
CA ILE A 192 -0.54 -5.34 1.74
C ILE A 192 -0.17 -4.81 3.12
N ASP A 193 0.54 -5.62 3.91
CA ASP A 193 1.15 -5.15 5.15
C ASP A 193 2.43 -4.38 4.82
N THR A 194 2.64 -3.23 5.44
CA THR A 194 3.76 -2.32 5.12
C THR A 194 4.74 -2.23 6.28
N PRO A 195 5.85 -1.46 6.19
CA PRO A 195 6.57 -0.93 7.35
C PRO A 195 5.91 0.36 7.89
N ALA A 196 6.19 0.76 9.13
CA ALA A 196 5.55 1.93 9.75
C ALA A 196 5.89 3.26 9.03
N CYS A 197 4.94 4.20 8.97
CA CYS A 197 5.11 5.46 8.23
C CYS A 197 6.26 6.32 8.76
N THR A 198 6.56 6.23 10.07
CA THR A 198 7.68 6.94 10.71
C THR A 198 9.04 6.31 10.44
N THR A 199 9.10 5.07 9.96
CA THR A 199 10.36 4.34 9.71
C THR A 199 10.63 4.06 8.24
N SER A 200 9.64 4.20 7.34
CA SER A 200 9.79 3.88 5.92
C SER A 200 8.73 4.53 5.04
N SER A 201 9.12 4.87 3.81
CA SER A 201 8.26 5.44 2.77
C SER A 201 7.48 4.41 1.94
N ILE A 202 7.74 3.11 2.09
CA ILE A 202 7.08 2.04 1.31
C ILE A 202 5.55 2.14 1.42
N ALA A 203 5.04 2.43 2.62
CA ALA A 203 3.61 2.57 2.85
C ALA A 203 2.98 3.67 1.99
N PHE A 204 3.65 4.82 1.86
CA PHE A 204 3.23 5.93 0.99
C PHE A 204 3.41 5.63 -0.50
N PHE A 205 4.44 4.86 -0.87
CA PHE A 205 4.62 4.42 -2.27
C PHE A 205 3.50 3.46 -2.71
N MET A 206 3.08 2.54 -1.85
CA MET A 206 2.01 1.59 -2.17
C MET A 206 0.60 2.20 -2.09
N ALA A 207 0.38 3.21 -1.24
CA ALA A 207 -0.92 3.82 -0.99
C ALA A 207 -1.69 4.29 -2.26
N PRO A 208 -1.10 5.02 -3.22
CA PRO A 208 -1.79 5.45 -4.44
C PRO A 208 -1.90 4.33 -5.51
N LEU A 209 -1.14 3.24 -5.36
CA LEU A 209 -1.19 2.07 -6.25
C LEU A 209 -2.28 1.07 -5.84
N ALA A 210 -2.98 1.34 -4.73
CA ALA A 210 -3.98 0.47 -4.14
C ALA A 210 -5.39 1.05 -4.25
N THR A 211 -6.39 0.17 -4.32
CA THR A 211 -7.81 0.56 -4.34
C THR A 211 -8.22 1.34 -3.07
N GLY A 212 -7.49 1.14 -1.97
CA GLY A 212 -7.45 2.11 -0.88
C GLY A 212 -6.57 1.72 0.31
N VAL A 213 -6.54 2.61 1.29
CA VAL A 213 -5.73 2.51 2.51
C VAL A 213 -6.63 2.20 3.71
N LEU A 214 -6.27 1.18 4.46
CA LEU A 214 -6.79 0.94 5.81
C LEU A 214 -5.77 1.47 6.83
N TYR A 215 -6.14 2.53 7.55
CA TYR A 215 -5.24 3.16 8.51
C TYR A 215 -5.41 2.56 9.91
N VAL A 216 -4.34 2.04 10.49
CA VAL A 216 -4.30 1.47 11.83
C VAL A 216 -3.70 2.49 12.79
N ALA A 217 -4.47 2.84 13.81
CA ALA A 217 -4.06 3.77 14.85
C ALA A 217 -4.08 3.09 16.21
N ARG A 218 -3.14 3.45 17.08
CA ARG A 218 -3.16 3.17 18.51
C ARG A 218 -3.18 4.50 19.24
N LYS A 219 -3.97 4.59 20.32
CA LYS A 219 -4.04 5.80 21.12
C LYS A 219 -2.73 6.04 21.86
N ARG A 220 -2.04 7.11 21.50
CA ARG A 220 -0.77 7.53 22.10
C ARG A 220 -0.88 8.99 22.54
N PRO A 221 -0.80 9.29 23.85
CA PRO A 221 -0.85 10.66 24.33
C PRO A 221 0.21 11.54 23.66
N HIS A 222 -0.14 12.78 23.32
CA HIS A 222 0.74 13.79 22.71
C HIS A 222 1.24 13.54 21.28
N GLU A 223 0.94 12.40 20.64
CA GLU A 223 1.40 12.10 19.27
C GLU A 223 0.37 12.42 18.17
N ASN A 224 -0.77 13.05 18.51
CA ASN A 224 -1.89 13.30 17.60
C ASN A 224 -1.54 13.99 16.27
N GLY A 225 -0.47 14.82 16.23
CA GLY A 225 -0.04 15.53 15.03
C GLY A 225 0.35 14.59 13.88
N ILE A 226 0.96 13.44 14.17
CA ILE A 226 1.45 12.52 13.14
C ILE A 226 0.30 11.96 12.27
N HIS A 227 -0.89 11.78 12.85
CA HIS A 227 -2.06 11.30 12.11
C HIS A 227 -2.53 12.34 11.09
N HIS A 228 -2.47 13.62 11.44
CA HIS A 228 -2.79 14.72 10.53
C HIS A 228 -1.76 14.84 9.41
N ASP A 229 -0.46 14.74 9.74
CA ASP A 229 0.61 14.80 8.74
C ASP A 229 0.55 13.63 7.76
N ILE A 230 0.35 12.40 8.25
CA ILE A 230 0.15 11.21 7.39
C ILE A 230 -1.10 11.37 6.52
N ARG A 231 -2.21 11.88 7.07
CA ARG A 231 -3.42 12.15 6.29
C ARG A 231 -3.15 13.15 5.18
N GLY A 232 -2.45 14.25 5.47
CA GLY A 232 -2.06 15.26 4.48
C GLY A 232 -1.18 14.68 3.37
N GLN A 233 -0.24 13.78 3.69
CA GLN A 233 0.55 13.08 2.68
C GLN A 233 -0.32 12.16 1.80
N LEU A 234 -1.26 11.42 2.39
CA LEU A 234 -2.19 10.57 1.63
C LEU A 234 -3.10 11.40 0.70
N ASP A 235 -3.58 12.55 1.15
CA ASP A 235 -4.36 13.48 0.33
C ASP A 235 -3.52 14.07 -0.83
N LEU A 236 -2.26 14.42 -0.60
CA LEU A 236 -1.32 14.87 -1.64
C LEU A 236 -1.01 13.78 -2.69
N LEU A 237 -1.01 12.51 -2.27
CA LEU A 237 -0.81 11.35 -3.14
C LEU A 237 -2.09 10.91 -3.86
N GLY A 238 -3.25 11.50 -3.56
CA GLY A 238 -4.56 11.04 -4.06
C GLY A 238 -5.00 9.68 -3.53
N ALA A 239 -4.39 9.21 -2.44
CA ALA A 239 -4.62 7.87 -1.90
C ALA A 239 -5.95 7.81 -1.12
N ARG A 240 -6.86 6.93 -1.55
CA ARG A 240 -8.20 6.76 -0.97
C ARG A 240 -8.14 6.04 0.38
N VAL A 241 -8.28 6.76 1.50
CA VAL A 241 -8.47 6.13 2.82
C VAL A 241 -9.87 5.52 2.92
N LEU A 242 -9.95 4.21 3.16
CA LEU A 242 -11.20 3.45 3.30
C LEU A 242 -11.78 3.54 4.71
N GLY A 243 -10.92 3.69 5.73
CA GLY A 243 -11.32 3.77 7.13
C GLY A 243 -10.14 3.74 8.09
N VAL A 244 -10.45 3.83 9.38
CA VAL A 244 -9.49 3.76 10.49
C VAL A 244 -9.84 2.60 11.42
N VAL A 245 -8.85 1.79 11.79
CA VAL A 245 -8.94 0.75 12.83
C VAL A 245 -8.18 1.24 14.06
N PHE A 246 -8.89 1.40 15.18
CA PHE A 246 -8.26 1.65 16.48
C PHE A 246 -7.89 0.30 17.13
N ASN A 247 -6.60 0.07 17.37
CA ASN A 247 -6.10 -1.17 17.94
C ASN A 247 -5.51 -0.93 19.35
N GLU A 248 -6.36 -1.02 20.36
CA GLU A 248 -6.03 -0.84 21.80
C GLU A 248 -5.84 -2.19 22.54
N ALA A 249 -5.28 -3.20 21.87
CA ALA A 249 -4.88 -4.50 22.45
C ALA A 249 -3.53 -4.47 23.19
#